data_AF-A0A2W1KBP3-F1
#
_entry.id   AF-A0A2W1KBP3-F1
#
_cell.length_a   1.000
_cell.length_b   1.000
_cell.length_c   1.000
_cell.angle_alpha   90.00
_cell.angle_beta   90.00
_cell.angle_gamma   90.00
#
_symmetry.space_group_name_H-M   'P 1'
#
loop_
_entity.id
_entity.type
_entity.pdbx_description
1 polymer ?
#
loop_
_entity_poly.entity_id
_entity_poly.type
_entity_poly.pdbx_seq_one_letter_code
_entity_poly.pdbx_strand_id
1 'polypeptide(L)'
;MSHLTIKRKCTECNKDFIAKSSKGIYCSKKCFKKKWRLQQKQNSVVLTKEKPIITKEYLQNKHYLSVKESVIFFEISENILRRKIKENRLNYICLKKRFLFLKSDLIKIL
;
A
#
# COMPACT_ATOMS: atom_id res chain seq x y z
N MET A 1 20.11 35.92 -32.53
CA MET A 1 19.13 35.10 -31.77
C MET A 1 18.66 35.90 -30.58
N SER A 2 17.48 36.50 -30.65
CA SER A 2 16.92 37.35 -29.57
C SER A 2 16.47 36.49 -28.39
N HIS A 3 17.14 36.62 -27.25
CA HIS A 3 16.71 35.99 -26.00
C HIS A 3 15.46 36.69 -25.47
N LEU A 4 14.29 36.13 -25.73
CA LEU A 4 13.03 36.62 -25.19
C LEU A 4 12.99 36.38 -23.66
N THR A 5 13.18 37.43 -22.87
CA THR A 5 13.06 37.39 -21.41
C THR A 5 11.66 37.83 -20.99
N ILE A 6 10.84 36.90 -20.50
CA ILE A 6 9.45 37.16 -20.10
C ILE A 6 9.34 37.15 -18.58
N LYS A 7 8.78 38.19 -17.96
CA LYS A 7 8.46 38.18 -16.52
C LYS A 7 7.17 37.37 -16.28
N ARG A 8 7.21 36.38 -15.38
CA ARG A 8 6.07 35.50 -15.04
C ARG A 8 6.02 35.18 -13.56
N LYS A 9 4.84 34.75 -13.09
CA LYS A 9 4.64 34.21 -11.74
C LYS A 9 4.77 32.69 -11.74
N CYS A 10 5.49 32.15 -10.76
CA CYS A 10 5.64 30.71 -10.56
C CYS A 10 4.33 30.11 -10.01
N THR A 11 3.81 29.05 -10.62
CA THR A 11 2.55 28.41 -10.20
C THR A 11 2.62 27.69 -8.84
N GLU A 12 3.83 27.44 -8.31
CA GLU A 12 4.03 26.67 -7.07
C GLU A 12 4.37 27.52 -5.85
N CYS A 13 4.96 28.70 -6.07
CA CYS A 13 5.38 29.59 -4.98
C CYS A 13 4.94 31.04 -5.18
N ASN A 14 4.21 31.34 -6.27
CA ASN A 14 3.67 32.65 -6.61
C ASN A 14 4.71 33.79 -6.71
N LYS A 15 6.00 33.47 -6.74
CA LYS A 15 7.08 34.44 -6.91
C LYS A 15 7.24 34.82 -8.37
N ASP A 16 7.51 36.10 -8.62
CA ASP A 16 7.89 36.61 -9.92
C ASP A 16 9.28 36.08 -10.32
N PHE A 17 9.43 35.66 -11.57
CA PHE A 17 10.69 35.20 -12.14
C PHE A 17 10.81 35.56 -13.62
N ILE A 18 12.05 35.61 -14.10
CA ILE A 18 12.35 35.86 -15.51
C ILE A 18 12.47 34.51 -16.21
N ALA A 19 11.49 34.19 -17.06
CA ALA A 19 11.49 32.99 -17.87
C ALA A 19 12.41 33.17 -19.09
N LYS A 20 13.30 32.21 -19.28
CA LYS A 20 14.20 32.12 -20.44
C LYS A 20 13.53 31.52 -21.69
N SER A 21 12.34 30.94 -21.53
CA SER A 21 11.57 30.29 -22.59
C SER A 21 10.08 30.63 -22.43
N SER A 22 9.37 30.75 -23.54
CA SER A 22 7.92 30.97 -23.59
C SER A 22 7.10 29.88 -22.89
N LYS A 23 7.69 28.72 -22.59
CA LYS A 23 7.02 27.60 -21.88
C LYS A 23 7.41 27.50 -20.40
N GLY A 24 8.26 28.40 -19.89
CA GLY A 24 8.69 28.39 -18.49
C GLY A 24 7.55 28.78 -17.55
N ILE A 25 7.16 27.87 -16.65
CA ILE A 25 6.06 28.04 -15.68
C ILE A 25 6.57 28.10 -14.23
N TYR A 26 7.75 27.51 -13.95
CA TYR A 26 8.31 27.41 -12.61
C TYR A 26 9.58 28.25 -12.47
N CYS A 27 9.75 28.93 -11.34
CA CYS A 27 10.96 29.73 -11.06
C CYS A 27 12.23 28.91 -10.84
N SER A 28 12.11 27.61 -10.52
CA SER A 28 13.24 26.73 -10.25
C SER A 28 12.92 25.26 -10.44
N LYS A 29 13.97 24.44 -10.61
CA LYS A 29 13.85 22.96 -10.61
C LYS A 29 13.23 22.42 -9.32
N LYS A 30 13.36 23.13 -8.18
CA LYS A 30 12.76 22.73 -6.90
C LYS A 30 11.23 22.82 -6.97
N CYS A 31 10.69 23.92 -7.49
CA CYS A 31 9.25 24.11 -7.68
C CYS A 31 8.65 23.06 -8.63
N PHE A 32 9.32 22.79 -9.76
CA PHE A 32 8.91 21.74 -10.68
C PHE A 32 8.83 20.35 -10.00
N LYS A 33 9.89 19.95 -9.28
CA LYS A 33 9.92 18.65 -8.56
C LYS A 33 8.84 18.56 -7.49
N LYS A 34 8.52 19.67 -6.80
CA LYS A 34 7.45 19.71 -5.80
C LYS A 34 6.09 19.41 -6.43
N LYS A 35 5.76 20.09 -7.54
CA LYS A 35 4.51 19.85 -8.27
C LYS A 35 4.41 18.43 -8.81
N TRP A 36 5.50 17.94 -9.41
CA TRP A 36 5.56 16.57 -9.94
C TRP A 36 5.29 15.53 -8.86
N ARG A 37 5.90 15.65 -7.67
CA ARG A 37 5.64 14.72 -6.55
C ARG A 37 4.19 14.77 -6.07
N LEU A 38 3.58 15.96 -6.02
CA LEU A 38 2.17 16.10 -5.66
C LEU A 38 1.26 15.41 -6.68
N GLN A 39 1.54 15.59 -7.97
CA GLN A 39 0.78 14.95 -9.05
C GLN A 39 0.94 13.43 -9.03
N GLN A 40 2.14 12.92 -8.78
CA GLN A 40 2.37 11.47 -8.62
C GLN A 40 1.62 10.92 -7.40
N LYS A 41 1.59 11.65 -6.28
CA LYS A 41 0.79 11.26 -5.12
C LYS A 41 -0.69 11.20 -5.47
N GLN A 42 -1.23 12.25 -6.09
CA GLN A 42 -2.63 12.30 -6.53
C GLN A 42 -2.97 11.17 -7.49
N ASN A 43 -2.10 10.84 -8.44
CA ASN A 43 -2.31 9.72 -9.37
C ASN A 43 -2.13 8.35 -8.70
N SER A 44 -1.40 8.26 -7.58
CA SER A 44 -1.22 7.00 -6.83
C SER A 44 -2.36 6.70 -5.85
N VAL A 45 -3.18 7.69 -5.52
CA VAL A 45 -4.53 7.47 -4.97
C VAL A 45 -5.39 7.24 -6.22
N VAL A 46 -5.87 6.06 -6.57
CA VAL A 46 -7.16 5.50 -6.14
C VAL A 46 -7.24 4.13 -6.83
N LEU A 47 -6.59 3.13 -6.25
CA LEU A 47 -7.16 1.79 -6.21
C LEU A 47 -7.00 1.37 -4.76
N THR A 48 -7.76 2.02 -3.87
CA THR A 48 -8.14 1.40 -2.61
C THR A 48 -8.77 0.07 -3.00
N LYS A 49 -7.95 -0.98 -3.05
CA LYS A 49 -8.43 -2.36 -3.20
C LYS A 49 -9.38 -2.54 -2.04
N GLU A 50 -10.67 -2.46 -2.31
CA GLU A 50 -11.71 -2.79 -1.37
C GLU A 50 -11.33 -4.15 -0.83
N LYS A 51 -10.95 -4.18 0.45
CA LYS A 51 -10.61 -5.45 1.08
C LYS A 51 -11.95 -6.15 1.20
N PRO A 52 -12.15 -7.30 0.52
CA PRO A 52 -13.40 -8.02 0.67
C PRO A 52 -13.61 -8.31 2.15
N ILE A 53 -14.83 -8.08 2.64
CA ILE A 53 -15.19 -8.42 4.01
C ILE A 53 -15.17 -9.94 4.09
N ILE A 54 -14.20 -10.47 4.84
CA ILE A 54 -14.04 -11.92 5.00
C ILE A 54 -15.00 -12.35 6.11
N THR A 55 -16.12 -12.97 5.73
CA THR A 55 -17.08 -13.58 6.67
C THR A 55 -16.71 -15.03 6.98
N LYS A 56 -17.16 -15.55 8.13
CA LYS A 56 -16.91 -16.95 8.52
C LYS A 56 -17.48 -17.95 7.53
N GLU A 57 -18.66 -17.65 6.97
CA GLU A 57 -19.35 -18.48 5.96
C GLU A 57 -18.47 -18.69 4.72
N TYR A 58 -17.82 -17.63 4.24
CA TYR A 58 -16.89 -17.72 3.11
C TYR A 58 -15.67 -18.60 3.41
N LEU A 59 -15.24 -18.66 4.68
CA LEU A 59 -14.10 -19.47 5.12
C LEU A 59 -14.48 -20.93 5.40
N GLN A 60 -15.77 -21.27 5.44
CA GLN A 60 -16.21 -22.61 5.79
C GLN A 60 -15.76 -23.64 4.74
N ASN A 61 -15.83 -23.26 3.47
CA ASN A 61 -15.49 -24.10 2.32
C ASN A 61 -13.99 -24.10 1.97
N LYS A 62 -13.17 -23.28 2.62
CA LYS A 62 -11.72 -23.25 2.39
C LYS A 62 -10.99 -24.30 3.22
N HIS A 63 -10.13 -25.08 2.57
CA HIS A 63 -9.22 -26.02 3.24
C HIS A 63 -7.98 -25.34 3.83
N TYR A 64 -7.52 -24.26 3.20
CA TYR A 64 -6.36 -23.50 3.64
C TYR A 64 -6.79 -22.13 4.15
N LEU A 65 -6.26 -21.75 5.31
CA LEU A 65 -6.53 -20.48 5.96
C LEU A 65 -5.22 -19.72 6.15
N SER A 66 -5.21 -18.44 5.83
CA SER A 66 -4.12 -17.54 6.23
C SER A 66 -4.26 -17.11 7.68
N VAL A 67 -3.20 -16.58 8.29
CA VAL A 67 -3.21 -16.08 9.68
C VAL A 67 -4.46 -15.26 10.03
N LYS A 68 -4.82 -14.31 9.17
CA LYS A 68 -5.98 -13.43 9.40
C LYS A 68 -7.31 -14.16 9.28
N GLU A 69 -7.41 -15.08 8.33
CA GLU A 69 -8.61 -15.90 8.15
C GLU A 69 -8.76 -16.88 9.32
N SER A 70 -7.66 -17.46 9.82
CA SER A 70 -7.66 -18.31 11.00
C SER A 70 -8.12 -17.56 12.26
N VAL A 71 -7.67 -16.32 12.45
CA VAL A 71 -8.13 -15.46 13.56
C VAL A 71 -9.64 -15.22 13.49
N ILE A 72 -10.18 -14.94 12.31
CA ILE A 72 -11.62 -14.73 12.11
C ILE A 72 -12.41 -16.03 12.31
N PHE A 73 -11.90 -17.15 11.80
CA PHE A 73 -12.60 -18.43 11.83
C PHE A 73 -12.63 -19.06 13.23
N PHE A 74 -11.49 -19.07 13.92
CA PHE A 74 -11.33 -19.70 15.25
C PHE A 74 -11.48 -18.72 16.43
N GLU A 75 -11.72 -17.43 16.17
CA GLU A 75 -11.85 -16.37 17.20
C GLU A 75 -10.66 -16.27 18.17
N ILE A 76 -9.47 -16.66 17.71
CA ILE A 76 -8.23 -16.59 18.47
C ILE A 76 -7.46 -15.32 18.14
N SER A 77 -6.66 -14.83 19.09
CA SER A 77 -5.75 -13.72 18.80
C SER A 77 -4.63 -14.13 17.83
N GLU A 78 -4.22 -13.18 16.98
CA GLU A 78 -3.08 -13.37 16.06
C GLU A 78 -1.79 -13.75 16.82
N ASN A 79 -1.63 -13.25 18.05
CA ASN A 79 -0.48 -13.53 18.90
C ASN A 79 -0.38 -15.01 19.29
N ILE A 80 -1.51 -15.66 19.60
CA ILE A 80 -1.53 -17.08 19.95
C ILE A 80 -1.06 -17.91 18.75
N LEU A 81 -1.59 -17.61 17.56
CA LEU A 81 -1.22 -18.32 16.35
C LEU A 81 0.28 -18.12 16.04
N ARG A 82 0.77 -16.89 16.13
CA ARG A 82 2.20 -16.57 15.92
C ARG A 82 3.11 -17.23 16.95
N ARG A 83 2.67 -17.36 18.21
CA ARG A 83 3.41 -18.07 19.25
C ARG A 83 3.53 -19.55 18.93
N LYS A 84 2.44 -20.20 18.54
CA LYS A 84 2.43 -21.61 18.15
C LYS A 84 3.34 -21.91 16.94
N ILE A 85 3.42 -20.97 15.99
CA ILE A 85 4.38 -21.04 14.87
C ILE A 85 5.82 -20.99 15.39
N LYS A 86 6.13 -20.07 16.31
CA LYS A 86 7.49 -19.97 16.92
C LYS A 86 7.86 -21.21 17.72
N GLU A 87 6.88 -21.83 18.37
CA GLU A 87 7.05 -23.07 19.14
C GLU A 87 7.13 -24.32 18.25
N ASN A 88 7.08 -24.18 16.91
CA ASN A 88 7.06 -25.29 15.94
C ASN A 88 5.96 -26.34 16.20
N ARG A 89 4.86 -25.93 16.84
CA ARG A 89 3.72 -26.81 17.16
C ARG A 89 2.68 -26.86 16.05
N LEU A 90 2.84 -26.07 14.99
CA LEU A 90 1.91 -25.95 13.87
C LEU A 90 2.64 -26.19 12.55
N ASN A 91 2.05 -27.04 11.70
CA ASN A 91 2.48 -27.19 10.32
C ASN A 91 1.95 -26.02 9.48
N TYR A 92 2.82 -25.41 8.68
CA TYR A 92 2.45 -24.28 7.83
C TYR A 92 3.19 -24.31 6.51
N ILE A 93 2.57 -23.71 5.50
CA ILE A 93 3.16 -23.47 4.19
C ILE A 93 3.38 -21.96 4.03
N CYS A 94 4.59 -21.57 3.66
CA CYS A 94 4.89 -20.17 3.36
C CYS A 94 4.74 -19.92 1.86
N LEU A 95 3.71 -19.16 1.47
CA LEU A 95 3.54 -18.67 0.10
C LEU A 95 3.95 -17.20 0.01
N LYS A 96 5.11 -16.92 -0.59
CA LYS A 96 5.74 -15.60 -0.71
C LYS A 96 6.01 -14.95 0.66
N LYS A 97 4.99 -14.27 1.22
CA LYS A 97 5.05 -13.54 2.51
C LYS A 97 3.85 -13.86 3.40
N ARG A 98 3.08 -14.90 3.08
CA ARG A 98 1.87 -15.29 3.79
C ARG A 98 2.03 -16.71 4.30
N PHE A 99 1.71 -16.90 5.57
CA PHE A 99 1.58 -18.23 6.17
C PHE A 99 0.18 -18.76 5.90
N LEU A 100 0.12 -19.99 5.40
CA LEU A 100 -1.09 -20.76 5.16
C LEU A 100 -1.08 -22.01 6.04
N PHE A 101 -2.23 -22.33 6.61
CA PHE A 101 -2.42 -23.47 7.50
C PHE A 101 -3.52 -24.36 6.93
N LEU A 102 -3.39 -25.68 7.11
CA LEU A 102 -4.51 -26.59 6.89
C LEU A 102 -5.53 -26.37 8.00
N LYS A 103 -6.81 -26.29 7.63
CA LYS A 103 -7.91 -26.16 8.59
C LYS A 103 -7.96 -27.34 9.58
N SER A 104 -7.71 -28.56 9.11
CA SER A 104 -7.65 -29.76 9.96
C SER A 104 -6.54 -29.70 11.00
N ASP A 105 -5.41 -29.09 10.67
CA ASP A 105 -4.26 -29.02 11.58
C ASP A 105 -4.54 -28.01 12.69
N LEU A 106 -5.17 -26.88 12.35
CA LEU A 106 -5.62 -25.91 13.34
C LEU A 106 -6.65 -26.51 14.31
N ILE A 107 -7.59 -27.33 13.82
CA ILE A 107 -8.59 -28.01 14.66
C ILE A 107 -7.94 -28.98 15.67
N LYS A 108 -6.80 -29.59 15.35
CA LYS A 108 -6.13 -30.54 16.24
C LYS A 108 -5.35 -29.86 17.37
N ILE A 109 -4.98 -28.59 17.19
CA ILE A 109 -3.99 -27.89 18.04
C ILE A 109 -4.64 -26.80 18.91
N LEU A 110 -5.78 -26.28 18.47
CA LEU A 110 -6.63 -25.33 19.20
C LEU A 110 -7.68 -26.09 20.00
#